data_AF-A0A1S9CK85-F1
#
_entry.id   AF-A0A1S9CK85-F1
#
_cell.length_a   1.000
_cell.length_b   1.000
_cell.length_c   1.000
_cell.angle_alpha   90.00
_cell.angle_beta   90.00
_cell.angle_gamma   90.00
#
_symmetry.space_group_name_H-M   'P 1'
#
loop_
_entity.id
_entity.type
_entity.pdbx_description
1 polymer ?
#
loop_
_entity_poly.entity_id
_entity_poly.type
_entity_poly.pdbx_seq_one_letter_code
_entity_poly.pdbx_strand_id
1 'polypeptide(L)'
;MATKRKPFKYRPYSQQELINAHIRYEARKNAEPPLVVRLFRNRHYVGLFICGFAVFLACSGFIYINVQFSNQQTQLQSLNIELQEVKSRINATETIIATQINLDYVRQRASEELGMTEPSPHQIIYLTLPEESYTIYGK
;
A
#
# COMPACT_ATOMS: atom_id res chain seq x y z
N MET A 1 51.88 -30.99 22.98
CA MET A 1 52.54 -29.66 23.11
C MET A 1 51.92 -28.91 24.29
N ALA A 2 52.60 -28.82 25.43
CA ALA A 2 52.11 -28.12 26.62
C ALA A 2 52.67 -26.69 26.68
N THR A 3 51.79 -25.69 26.73
CA THR A 3 52.16 -24.27 26.84
C THR A 3 52.63 -23.96 28.26
N LYS A 4 53.93 -23.72 28.44
CA LYS A 4 54.52 -23.26 29.72
C LYS A 4 53.88 -21.92 30.12
N ARG A 5 53.02 -21.92 31.14
CA ARG A 5 52.58 -20.68 31.82
C ARG A 5 53.77 -20.08 32.55
N LYS A 6 54.09 -18.82 32.26
CA LYS A 6 55.18 -18.09 32.93
C LYS A 6 54.86 -17.95 34.42
N PRO A 7 55.85 -18.08 35.33
CA PRO A 7 55.60 -17.98 36.76
C PRO A 7 55.14 -16.57 37.13
N PHE A 8 54.10 -16.48 37.97
CA PHE A 8 53.62 -15.22 38.53
C PHE A 8 54.70 -14.67 39.47
N LYS A 9 55.42 -13.65 39.02
CA LYS A 9 56.48 -13.00 39.79
C LYS A 9 55.82 -12.01 40.75
N TYR A 10 55.75 -12.36 42.03
CA TYR A 10 55.23 -11.47 43.08
C TYR A 10 56.18 -10.26 43.23
N ARG A 11 55.69 -9.07 42.87
CA ARG A 11 56.38 -7.80 43.12
C ARG A 11 55.78 -7.20 44.40
N PRO A 12 56.60 -6.90 45.43
CA PRO A 12 56.08 -6.23 46.62
C PRO A 12 55.56 -4.84 46.21
N TYR A 13 54.34 -4.53 46.62
CA TYR A 13 53.73 -3.23 46.38
C TYR A 13 54.53 -2.14 47.10
N SER A 14 54.84 -1.07 46.38
CA SER A 14 55.45 0.11 46.98
C SER A 14 54.41 0.85 47.86
N GLN A 15 54.88 1.52 48.91
CA GLN A 15 54.01 2.22 49.87
C GLN A 15 53.11 3.28 49.17
N GLN A 16 53.61 3.92 48.12
CA GLN A 16 52.84 4.87 47.29
C GLN A 16 51.71 4.18 46.49
N GLU A 17 51.94 2.97 45.98
CA GLU A 17 50.91 2.23 45.25
C GLU A 17 49.75 1.79 46.15
N LEU A 18 50.04 1.44 47.42
CA LEU A 18 49.02 1.13 48.41
C LEU A 18 48.15 2.35 48.73
N ILE A 19 48.78 3.52 48.92
CA ILE A 19 48.08 4.79 49.15
C ILE A 19 47.21 5.14 47.95
N ASN A 20 47.74 5.03 46.72
CA ASN A 20 46.99 5.30 45.49
C ASN A 20 45.83 4.31 45.28
N ALA A 21 46.00 3.04 45.66
CA ALA A 21 44.92 2.06 45.63
C ALA A 21 43.81 2.40 46.62
N HIS A 22 44.17 2.88 47.82
CA HIS A 22 43.21 3.33 48.82
C HIS A 22 42.43 4.56 48.35
N ILE A 23 43.11 5.58 47.81
CA ILE A 23 42.47 6.77 47.24
C ILE A 23 41.50 6.39 46.11
N ARG A 24 41.89 5.45 45.23
CA ARG A 24 41.01 4.95 44.17
C ARG A 24 39.81 4.17 44.71
N TYR A 25 39.99 3.41 45.78
CA TYR A 25 38.91 2.68 46.44
C TYR A 25 37.91 3.65 47.06
N GLU A 26 38.38 4.67 47.79
CA GLU A 26 37.52 5.71 48.35
C GLU A 26 36.81 6.52 47.27
N ALA A 27 37.52 6.87 46.18
CA ALA A 27 36.93 7.54 45.03
C ALA A 27 35.83 6.68 44.36
N ARG A 28 36.00 5.36 44.27
CA ARG A 28 34.96 4.46 43.73
C ARG A 28 33.77 4.28 44.68
N LYS A 29 34.02 4.27 45.99
CA LYS A 29 32.99 4.16 47.02
C LYS A 29 32.11 5.42 47.07
N ASN A 30 32.74 6.59 46.90
CA ASN A 30 32.06 7.89 46.92
C ASN A 30 31.61 8.36 45.52
N ALA A 31 31.97 7.63 44.46
CA ALA A 31 31.51 7.94 43.11
C ALA A 31 29.99 7.74 43.01
N GLU A 32 29.30 8.81 42.63
CA GLU A 32 27.89 8.73 42.29
C GLU A 32 27.72 7.87 41.03
N PRO A 33 26.85 6.83 41.04
CA PRO A 33 26.59 6.08 39.82
C PRO A 33 26.07 7.02 38.73
N PRO A 34 26.43 6.75 37.46
CA PRO A 34 26.06 7.62 36.34
C PRO A 34 24.53 7.76 36.28
N LEU A 35 24.07 8.94 35.85
CA LEU A 35 22.67 9.36 35.90
C LEU A 35 21.72 8.28 35.34
N VAL A 36 22.12 7.64 34.23
CA VAL A 36 21.38 6.55 33.59
C VAL A 36 21.05 5.40 34.56
N VAL A 37 22.00 4.97 35.39
CA VAL A 37 21.81 3.88 36.36
C VAL A 37 20.86 4.30 37.49
N ARG A 38 20.86 5.59 37.86
CA ARG A 38 19.91 6.14 38.84
C ARG A 38 18.49 6.19 38.29
N LEU A 39 18.33 6.57 37.03
CA LEU A 39 17.04 6.57 36.33
C LEU A 39 16.47 5.15 36.21
N PHE A 40 17.27 4.17 35.78
CA PHE A 40 16.83 2.76 35.67
C PHE A 40 16.55 2.09 37.03
N ARG A 41 17.04 2.64 38.14
CA ARG A 41 16.73 2.13 39.49
C ARG A 41 15.32 2.51 39.94
N ASN A 42 14.72 3.54 39.35
CA ASN A 42 13.37 3.98 39.68
C ASN A 42 12.34 3.33 38.73
N ARG A 43 11.46 2.49 39.29
CA ARG A 43 10.44 1.73 38.53
C ARG A 43 9.54 2.64 37.67
N HIS A 44 9.27 3.87 38.12
CA HIS A 44 8.46 4.84 37.37
C HIS A 44 9.12 5.30 36.07
N TYR A 45 10.44 5.58 36.07
CA TYR A 45 11.15 6.01 34.87
C TYR A 45 11.30 4.87 33.86
N VAL A 46 11.50 3.64 34.34
CA VAL A 46 11.53 2.44 33.49
C VAL A 46 10.17 2.22 32.82
N GLY A 47 9.08 2.38 33.58
CA GLY A 47 7.72 2.27 33.03
C GLY A 47 7.41 3.32 31.97
N LEU A 48 7.81 4.58 32.19
CA LEU A 48 7.65 5.65 31.19
C LEU A 48 8.43 5.37 29.90
N PHE A 49 9.67 4.87 30.01
CA PHE A 49 10.48 4.51 28.85
C PHE A 49 9.83 3.38 28.03
N ILE A 50 9.33 2.33 28.69
CA ILE A 50 8.66 1.21 28.02
C ILE A 50 7.38 1.68 27.33
N CYS A 51 6.59 2.53 27.99
CA CYS A 51 5.36 3.07 27.43
C CYS A 51 5.64 3.94 26.19
N GLY A 52 6.63 4.84 26.27
CA GLY A 52 7.05 5.65 25.13
C GLY A 52 7.57 4.81 23.96
N PHE A 53 8.36 3.76 24.26
CA PHE A 53 8.85 2.85 23.23
C PHE A 53 7.73 2.04 22.57
N ALA A 54 6.74 1.60 23.35
CA ALA A 54 5.57 0.90 22.83
C ALA A 54 4.74 1.78 21.88
N VAL A 55 4.52 3.05 22.24
CA VAL A 55 3.83 4.02 21.37
C VAL A 55 4.62 4.26 20.08
N PHE A 56 5.95 4.38 20.17
CA PHE A 56 6.80 4.57 19.00
C PHE A 56 6.73 3.38 18.02
N LEU A 57 6.76 2.15 18.55
CA LEU A 57 6.60 0.94 17.75
C LEU A 57 5.21 0.85 17.12
N ALA A 58 4.16 1.17 17.89
CA ALA A 58 2.79 1.20 17.39
C ALA A 58 2.62 2.21 16.23
N CYS A 59 3.19 3.41 16.38
CA CYS A 59 3.16 4.44 15.33
C CYS A 59 3.92 3.99 14.07
N SER A 60 5.11 3.42 14.24
CA SER A 60 5.92 2.89 13.13
C SER A 60 5.19 1.75 12.40
N GLY A 61 4.56 0.83 13.14
CA GLY A 61 3.76 -0.25 12.57
C GLY A 61 2.52 0.26 11.84
N PHE A 62 1.84 1.26 12.40
CA PHE A 62 0.70 1.91 11.75
C PHE A 62 1.11 2.57 10.43
N ILE A 63 2.22 3.31 10.40
CA ILE A 63 2.76 3.90 9.16
C ILE A 63 3.09 2.80 8.14
N TYR A 64 3.75 1.72 8.55
CA TYR A 64 4.09 0.60 7.66
C TYR A 64 2.83 -0.02 7.01
N ILE A 65 1.79 -0.25 7.82
CA ILE A 65 0.51 -0.77 7.34
C ILE A 65 -0.17 0.23 6.39
N ASN A 66 -0.16 1.53 6.72
CA ASN A 66 -0.73 2.57 5.86
C ASN A 66 0.00 2.71 4.53
N VAL A 67 1.32 2.51 4.48
CA VAL A 67 2.09 2.50 3.23
C VAL A 67 1.68 1.31 2.34
N GLN A 68 1.45 0.14 2.94
CA GLN A 68 0.93 -1.03 2.20
C GLN A 68 -0.48 -0.77 1.66
N PHE A 69 -1.37 -0.18 2.46
CA PHE A 69 -2.71 0.21 2.01
C PHE A 69 -2.69 1.32 0.94
N SER A 70 -1.81 2.31 1.06
CA SER A 70 -1.66 3.38 0.08
C SER A 70 -1.17 2.84 -1.27
N ASN A 71 -0.24 1.87 -1.26
CA ASN A 71 0.17 1.16 -2.48
C ASN A 71 -0.98 0.36 -3.09
N GLN A 72 -1.79 -0.33 -2.29
CA GLN A 72 -2.99 -1.04 -2.78
C GLN A 72 -4.07 -0.08 -3.30
N GLN A 73 -4.18 1.12 -2.73
CA GLN A 73 -5.13 2.13 -3.18
C GLN A 73 -4.77 2.71 -4.55
N THR A 74 -3.48 2.82 -4.88
CA THR A 74 -3.05 3.20 -6.24
C THR A 74 -3.40 2.12 -7.29
N GLN A 75 -3.33 0.83 -6.92
CA GLN A 75 -3.74 -0.28 -7.80
C GLN A 75 -5.27 -0.35 -7.96
N LEU A 76 -6.03 -0.06 -6.90
CA LEU A 76 -7.49 0.03 -6.98
C LEU A 76 -7.95 1.28 -7.73
N GLN A 77 -7.20 2.39 -7.66
CA GLN A 77 -7.46 3.58 -8.47
C GLN A 77 -7.14 3.31 -9.95
N SER A 78 -6.03 2.65 -10.28
CA SER A 78 -5.73 2.30 -11.67
C SER A 78 -6.77 1.36 -12.26
N LEU A 79 -7.26 0.39 -11.48
CA LEU A 79 -8.32 -0.53 -11.92
C LEU A 79 -9.68 0.18 -12.11
N ASN A 80 -10.01 1.16 -11.27
CA ASN A 80 -11.21 1.99 -11.47
C ASN A 80 -11.07 2.90 -12.70
N ILE A 81 -9.88 3.45 -12.96
CA ILE A 81 -9.61 4.26 -14.15
C ILE A 81 -9.76 3.41 -15.41
N GLU A 82 -9.23 2.19 -15.43
CA GLU A 82 -9.35 1.26 -16.56
C GLU A 82 -10.82 0.86 -16.79
N LEU A 83 -11.58 0.56 -15.73
CA LEU A 83 -13.02 0.30 -15.86
C LEU A 83 -13.80 1.51 -16.38
N GLN A 84 -13.47 2.72 -15.91
CA GLN A 84 -14.12 3.94 -16.36
C GLN A 84 -13.78 4.26 -17.82
N GLU A 85 -12.54 4.00 -18.24
CA GLU A 85 -12.09 4.13 -19.63
C GLU A 85 -12.82 3.14 -20.54
N VAL A 86 -12.88 1.85 -20.15
CA VAL A 86 -13.59 0.82 -20.92
C VAL A 86 -15.08 1.13 -21.03
N LYS A 87 -15.72 1.57 -19.93
CA LYS A 87 -17.13 1.98 -19.95
C LYS A 87 -17.36 3.22 -20.81
N SER A 88 -16.44 4.19 -20.78
CA SER A 88 -16.48 5.36 -21.64
C SER A 88 -16.36 4.98 -23.12
N ARG A 89 -15.46 4.05 -23.46
CA ARG A 89 -15.31 3.53 -24.83
C ARG A 89 -16.54 2.78 -25.30
N ILE A 90 -17.18 1.98 -24.46
CA ILE A 90 -18.45 1.31 -24.78
C ILE A 90 -19.53 2.36 -25.08
N ASN A 91 -19.73 3.33 -24.19
CA ASN A 91 -20.75 4.37 -24.37
C ASN A 91 -20.48 5.22 -25.63
N ALA A 92 -19.21 5.54 -25.90
CA ALA A 92 -18.82 6.24 -27.13
C ALA A 92 -19.10 5.39 -28.37
N THR A 93 -18.83 4.09 -28.32
CA THR A 93 -19.10 3.16 -29.42
C THR A 93 -20.60 2.96 -29.62
N GLU A 94 -21.39 2.82 -28.56
CA GLU A 94 -22.86 2.78 -28.61
C GLU A 94 -23.43 4.06 -29.21
N THR A 95 -22.89 5.22 -28.84
CA THR A 95 -23.29 6.51 -29.42
C THR A 95 -22.93 6.59 -30.91
N ILE A 96 -21.75 6.11 -31.30
CA ILE A 96 -21.34 6.02 -32.71
C ILE A 96 -22.27 5.07 -33.47
N ILE A 97 -22.58 3.90 -32.93
CA ILE A 97 -23.51 2.95 -33.55
C ILE A 97 -24.91 3.58 -33.67
N ALA A 98 -25.42 4.23 -32.63
CA ALA A 98 -26.72 4.90 -32.67
C ALA A 98 -26.76 6.06 -33.68
N THR A 99 -25.66 6.81 -33.82
CA THR A 99 -25.57 7.90 -34.81
C THR A 99 -25.32 7.41 -36.24
N GLN A 100 -24.63 6.28 -36.43
CA GLN A 100 -24.41 5.67 -37.73
C GLN A 100 -25.63 4.86 -38.21
N ILE A 101 -26.42 4.29 -37.29
CA ILE A 101 -27.75 3.72 -37.54
C ILE A 101 -28.81 4.82 -37.45
N ASN A 102 -28.50 6.01 -37.94
CA ASN A 102 -29.50 7.03 -38.11
C ASN A 102 -30.27 6.74 -39.40
N LEU A 103 -31.37 5.98 -39.29
CA LEU A 103 -32.27 5.68 -40.40
C LEU A 103 -32.83 6.97 -41.03
N ASP A 104 -33.01 8.04 -40.26
CA ASP A 104 -33.51 9.32 -40.78
C ASP A 104 -32.50 9.97 -41.72
N TYR A 105 -31.19 9.93 -41.39
CA TYR A 105 -30.12 10.42 -42.27
C TYR A 105 -30.07 9.62 -43.58
N VAL A 106 -30.14 8.29 -43.49
CA VAL A 106 -30.15 7.42 -44.68
C VAL A 106 -31.40 7.67 -45.52
N ARG A 107 -32.57 7.81 -44.89
CA ARG A 107 -33.83 8.12 -45.56
C ARG A 107 -33.77 9.47 -46.28
N GLN A 108 -33.27 10.50 -45.60
CA GLN A 108 -33.16 11.86 -46.13
C GLN A 108 -32.22 11.90 -47.36
N ARG A 109 -31.02 11.34 -47.24
CA ARG A 109 -30.08 11.26 -48.38
C ARG A 109 -30.66 10.45 -49.54
N ALA A 110 -31.32 9.32 -49.25
CA ALA A 110 -31.96 8.51 -50.27
C ALA A 110 -33.09 9.27 -51.01
N SER A 111 -33.92 10.03 -50.29
CA SER A 111 -35.02 10.78 -50.91
C SER A 111 -34.56 12.05 -51.63
N GLU A 112 -33.66 12.83 -51.02
CA GLU A 112 -33.29 14.16 -51.51
C GLU A 112 -32.23 14.10 -52.62
N GLU A 113 -31.29 13.16 -52.54
CA GLU A 113 -30.12 13.15 -53.42
C GLU A 113 -30.06 11.94 -54.35
N LEU A 114 -30.69 10.83 -53.97
CA LEU A 114 -30.83 9.66 -54.83
C LEU A 114 -32.22 9.56 -55.47
N GLY A 115 -33.14 10.46 -55.11
CA GLY A 115 -34.50 10.50 -55.65
C GLY A 115 -35.32 9.24 -55.35
N MET A 116 -34.95 8.48 -54.32
CA MET A 116 -35.65 7.26 -53.94
C MET A 116 -36.97 7.62 -53.25
N THR A 117 -38.06 6.99 -53.69
CA THR A 117 -39.37 7.10 -53.06
C THR A 117 -39.61 5.93 -52.12
N GLU A 118 -40.48 6.16 -51.14
CA GLU A 118 -40.87 5.12 -50.19
C GLU A 118 -41.61 3.99 -50.94
N PRO A 119 -41.29 2.71 -50.66
CA PRO A 119 -41.86 1.60 -51.38
C PRO A 119 -43.37 1.50 -51.17
N SER A 120 -44.08 1.11 -52.23
CA SER A 120 -45.52 0.85 -52.14
C SER A 120 -45.81 -0.42 -51.33
N PRO A 121 -46.97 -0.55 -50.66
CA PRO A 121 -47.25 -1.68 -49.75
C PRO A 121 -47.08 -3.07 -50.37
N HIS A 122 -47.31 -3.22 -51.68
CA HIS A 122 -47.13 -4.48 -52.39
C HIS A 122 -45.66 -4.85 -52.66
N GLN A 123 -44.71 -3.93 -52.45
CA GLN A 123 -43.26 -4.15 -52.63
C GLN A 123 -42.60 -4.61 -51.33
N ILE A 124 -43.33 -4.64 -50.21
CA ILE A 124 -42.82 -5.02 -48.90
C ILE A 124 -43.12 -6.49 -48.66
N ILE A 125 -42.06 -7.31 -48.53
CA ILE A 125 -42.17 -8.74 -48.23
C ILE A 125 -41.70 -8.96 -46.80
N TYR A 126 -42.61 -9.43 -45.94
CA TYR A 126 -42.27 -9.77 -44.56
C TYR A 126 -41.74 -11.19 -44.47
N LEU A 127 -40.61 -11.36 -43.79
CA LEU A 127 -40.07 -12.67 -43.48
C LEU A 127 -40.76 -13.20 -42.21
N THR A 128 -41.45 -14.32 -42.33
CA THR A 128 -41.94 -15.08 -41.19
C THR A 128 -40.82 -15.97 -40.66
N LEU A 129 -40.26 -15.58 -39.51
CA LEU A 129 -39.25 -16.37 -38.81
C LEU A 129 -39.95 -17.43 -37.95
N PRO A 130 -39.59 -18.72 -38.07
CA PRO A 130 -40.08 -19.74 -37.15
C PRO A 130 -39.51 -19.51 -35.75
N GLU A 131 -40.26 -19.88 -34.70
CA GLU A 131 -39.90 -19.63 -33.28
C GLU A 131 -38.56 -20.26 -32.86
N GLU A 132 -38.11 -21.28 -33.58
CA GLU A 132 -36.80 -21.94 -33.42
C GLU A 132 -35.61 -21.02 -33.79
N SER A 133 -35.85 -19.94 -34.54
CA SER A 133 -34.82 -19.13 -35.18
C SER A 133 -34.32 -17.95 -34.36
N TYR A 134 -34.86 -17.71 -33.17
CA TYR A 134 -34.38 -16.67 -32.27
C TYR A 134 -34.49 -17.07 -30.79
N THR A 135 -33.45 -16.75 -30.01
CA THR A 135 -33.46 -16.99 -28.56
C THR A 135 -34.25 -15.89 -27.87
N ILE A 136 -35.45 -16.23 -27.38
CA ILE A 136 -36.22 -15.37 -26.48
C ILE A 136 -35.55 -15.44 -25.11
N TYR A 137 -34.85 -14.38 -24.71
CA TYR A 137 -34.44 -14.23 -23.31
C TYR A 137 -35.69 -13.91 -22.50
N GLY A 138 -36.19 -14.93 -21.80
CA GLY A 138 -37.37 -14.84 -20.93
C GLY A 138 -37.21 -13.80 -19.83
N LYS A 139 -38.36 -13.18 -19.50
CA LYS A 139 -38.60 -12.09 -18.54
C LYS A 139 -37.96 -12.28 -17.17
#